data_AF-A0A7J5VNA0-F1
#
_entry.id   AF-A0A7J5VNA0-F1
#
_cell.length_a   1.000
_cell.length_b   1.000
_cell.length_c   1.000
_cell.angle_alpha   90.00
_cell.angle_beta   90.00
_cell.angle_gamma   90.00
#
_symmetry.space_group_name_H-M   'P 1'
#
loop_
_entity.id
_entity.type
_entity.pdbx_description
1 polymer ?
#
loop_
_entity_poly.entity_id
_entity_poly.type
_entity_poly.pdbx_seq_one_letter_code
_entity_poly.pdbx_strand_id
1 'polypeptide(L)'
;MRKMSLIVLFLFQFVVTINAQWEKVASYFVGATGQMAVHGSTVFLYGYQGAQYVYRSTDNGTTWTNIADKFPDKVYYVHGHGNFVFAIIGVNAIYASADDGVTWTAKPGIAFTGGAIMSLVSDSTTLYAVSNRNAVFKSVDNGNTWTQININYTQAQVLGLDFAAVGNTMAFCAVNLGSFISADGGASWVLKNPPIAVGSVQAHNNEIYGTTFGMFKLVNNDWTKIASGFPGGLGITAGTKGSISMGTKIFTYYYDIITQSAKIFVSDNNGSNWSETGNNLPTAITSSLNNFLAATPEYLYCYISSSQTVTGVYRLKINSTSAIEDENISSDFSLEQNYPNPFNPETTISYKIQAASNVSLKVYDVLGNEVATLVNKHQQAGSYVKTLHATSLPSGIYFYTLKAGSFSSTKKMLLIK
;
A
#
# COMPACT_ATOMS: atom_id res chain seq x y z
N MET A 1 -9.61 -52.73 -45.80
CA MET A 1 -9.35 -52.48 -44.36
C MET A 1 -8.47 -51.25 -44.22
N ARG A 2 -9.04 -50.09 -43.85
CA ARG A 2 -8.28 -48.87 -43.54
C ARG A 2 -7.89 -48.93 -42.06
N LYS A 3 -6.59 -48.99 -41.75
CA LYS A 3 -6.09 -48.92 -40.37
C LYS A 3 -6.31 -47.49 -39.85
N MET A 4 -7.14 -47.36 -38.83
CA MET A 4 -7.40 -46.12 -38.11
C MET A 4 -6.36 -46.03 -36.99
N SER A 5 -5.39 -45.12 -37.10
CA SER A 5 -4.43 -44.87 -36.02
C SER A 5 -5.09 -43.95 -34.99
N LEU A 6 -5.36 -44.51 -33.81
CA LEU A 6 -5.88 -43.79 -32.65
C LEU A 6 -4.71 -43.03 -32.00
N ILE A 7 -4.70 -41.69 -32.13
CA ILE A 7 -3.76 -40.84 -31.39
C ILE A 7 -4.39 -40.57 -30.02
N VAL A 8 -3.83 -41.19 -28.98
CA VAL A 8 -4.20 -40.92 -27.58
C VAL A 8 -3.47 -39.65 -27.15
N LEU A 9 -4.22 -38.56 -27.00
CA LEU A 9 -3.71 -37.28 -26.50
C LEU A 9 -3.67 -37.33 -24.97
N PHE A 10 -2.47 -37.40 -24.39
CA PHE A 10 -2.30 -37.25 -22.94
C PHE A 10 -2.44 -35.76 -22.56
N LEU A 11 -3.59 -35.41 -21.97
CA LEU A 11 -3.77 -34.12 -21.30
C LEU A 11 -3.02 -34.16 -19.96
N PHE A 12 -1.84 -33.53 -19.91
CA PHE A 12 -1.20 -33.20 -18.64
C PHE A 12 -1.97 -32.05 -17.98
N GLN A 13 -2.79 -32.36 -16.97
CA GLN A 13 -3.28 -31.34 -16.05
C GLN A 13 -2.12 -30.93 -15.14
N PHE A 14 -1.54 -29.77 -15.41
CA PHE A 14 -0.69 -29.08 -14.44
C PHE A 14 -1.58 -28.50 -13.36
N VAL A 15 -1.59 -29.11 -12.18
CA VAL A 15 -2.12 -28.46 -10.97
C VAL A 15 -1.09 -27.44 -10.53
N VAL A 16 -1.29 -26.17 -10.88
CA VAL A 16 -0.54 -25.07 -10.28
C VAL A 16 -1.05 -24.90 -8.86
N THR A 17 -0.30 -25.38 -7.88
CA THR A 17 -0.53 -25.05 -6.47
C THR A 17 -0.05 -23.62 -6.25
N ILE A 18 -0.99 -22.67 -6.14
CA ILE A 18 -0.67 -21.29 -5.76
C ILE A 18 -0.36 -21.32 -4.25
N ASN A 19 0.92 -21.43 -3.91
CA ASN A 19 1.35 -21.31 -2.51
C ASN A 19 1.00 -19.91 -1.98
N ALA A 20 0.65 -19.82 -0.70
CA ALA A 20 0.51 -18.53 -0.03
C ALA A 20 1.86 -17.78 -0.06
N GLN A 21 1.83 -16.51 -0.46
CA GLN A 21 3.06 -15.69 -0.53
C GLN A 21 3.52 -15.20 0.86
N TRP A 22 2.61 -15.26 1.83
CA TRP A 22 2.88 -14.88 3.21
C TRP A 22 3.53 -16.03 3.97
N GLU A 23 4.72 -15.78 4.51
CA GLU A 23 5.42 -16.68 5.41
C GLU A 23 5.05 -16.35 6.85
N LYS A 24 4.53 -17.32 7.61
CA LYS A 24 4.38 -17.16 9.07
C LYS A 24 5.77 -17.25 9.70
N VAL A 25 6.25 -16.15 10.26
CA VAL A 25 7.58 -16.09 10.88
C VAL A 25 7.53 -16.19 12.39
N ALA A 26 6.34 -16.04 12.96
CA ALA A 26 6.18 -16.05 14.40
C ALA A 26 4.77 -16.41 14.85
N SER A 27 4.68 -17.08 15.99
CA SER A 27 3.44 -17.35 16.72
C SER A 27 3.54 -16.70 18.11
N TYR A 28 3.30 -15.40 18.20
CA TYR A 28 3.31 -14.68 19.49
C TYR A 28 1.90 -14.31 19.95
N PHE A 29 1.72 -14.37 21.26
CA PHE A 29 0.48 -14.01 21.93
C PHE A 29 0.56 -12.58 22.46
N VAL A 30 0.55 -11.59 21.57
CA VAL A 30 0.29 -10.19 21.97
C VAL A 30 -1.20 -9.95 22.27
N GLY A 31 -2.00 -11.02 22.25
CA GLY A 31 -3.46 -10.95 22.32
C GLY A 31 -4.07 -10.38 21.03
N ALA A 32 -5.35 -10.00 21.09
CA ALA A 32 -6.06 -9.45 19.93
C ALA A 32 -5.61 -8.04 19.52
N THR A 33 -4.59 -7.47 20.16
CA THR A 33 -4.28 -6.03 20.10
C THR A 33 -2.86 -5.71 19.62
N GLY A 34 -2.19 -6.65 18.94
CA GLY A 34 -0.82 -6.45 18.43
C GLY A 34 -0.74 -5.35 17.37
N GLN A 35 0.22 -4.44 17.57
CA GLN A 35 0.61 -3.36 16.68
C GLN A 35 2.07 -3.58 16.25
N MET A 36 2.41 -3.08 15.06
CA MET A 36 3.73 -3.19 14.49
C MET A 36 4.32 -1.80 14.20
N ALA A 37 5.63 -1.70 14.39
CA ALA A 37 6.41 -0.54 14.00
C ALA A 37 7.76 -0.98 13.46
N VAL A 38 8.44 -0.08 12.75
CA VAL A 38 9.73 -0.35 12.10
C VAL A 38 10.68 0.82 12.31
N HIS A 39 11.97 0.51 12.38
CA HIS A 39 13.05 1.49 12.26
C HIS A 39 14.25 0.79 11.62
N GLY A 40 14.69 1.29 10.47
CA GLY A 40 15.67 0.58 9.63
C GLY A 40 15.17 -0.82 9.25
N SER A 41 15.94 -1.85 9.60
CA SER A 41 15.56 -3.27 9.45
C SER A 41 14.93 -3.87 10.71
N THR A 42 14.88 -3.11 11.81
CA THR A 42 14.34 -3.60 13.09
C THR A 42 12.82 -3.50 13.07
N VAL A 43 12.17 -4.59 13.48
CA VAL A 43 10.72 -4.70 13.57
C VAL A 43 10.32 -4.81 15.04
N PHE A 44 9.32 -4.04 15.43
CA PHE A 44 8.73 -4.05 16.76
C PHE A 44 7.30 -4.57 16.68
N LEU A 45 6.93 -5.38 17.67
CA LEU A 45 5.57 -5.89 17.86
C LEU A 45 5.17 -5.61 19.30
N TYR A 46 4.10 -4.87 19.52
CA TYR A 46 3.71 -4.39 20.84
C TYR A 46 2.20 -4.35 20.98
N GLY A 47 1.68 -4.48 22.20
CA GLY A 47 0.24 -4.58 22.43
C GLY A 47 -0.44 -3.23 22.70
N TYR A 48 -1.64 -3.04 22.17
CA TYR A 48 -2.54 -1.94 22.55
C TYR A 48 -3.37 -2.31 23.80
N GLN A 49 -3.68 -1.32 24.64
CA GLN A 49 -4.47 -1.46 25.89
C GLN A 49 -3.79 -2.27 27.02
N GLY A 50 -2.53 -1.92 27.33
CA GLY A 50 -1.92 -2.29 28.60
C GLY A 50 -1.43 -3.73 28.71
N ALA A 51 -1.14 -4.38 27.59
CA ALA A 51 -0.32 -5.59 27.55
C ALA A 51 1.16 -5.22 27.76
N GLN A 52 1.86 -5.91 28.66
CA GLN A 52 3.31 -5.73 28.91
C GLN A 52 4.18 -6.50 27.90
N TYR A 53 3.76 -6.56 26.65
CA TYR A 53 4.49 -7.31 25.64
C TYR A 53 5.03 -6.35 24.59
N VAL A 54 6.36 -6.26 24.54
CA VAL A 54 7.09 -5.54 23.51
C VAL A 54 8.15 -6.49 22.99
N TYR A 55 8.00 -6.90 21.75
CA TYR A 55 8.93 -7.79 21.06
C TYR A 55 9.69 -7.01 20.01
N ARG A 56 10.97 -7.36 19.88
CA ARG A 56 11.90 -6.77 18.91
C ARG A 56 12.54 -7.87 18.09
N SER A 57 12.60 -7.67 16.78
CA SER A 57 13.26 -8.56 15.82
C SER A 57 14.27 -7.77 15.00
N THR A 58 15.47 -8.34 14.80
CA THR A 58 16.54 -7.77 13.94
C THR A 58 16.89 -8.66 12.75
N ASP A 59 16.18 -9.76 12.54
CA ASP A 59 16.47 -10.77 11.52
C ASP A 59 15.24 -11.03 10.63
N ASN A 60 14.59 -9.94 10.23
CA ASN A 60 13.42 -9.93 9.38
C ASN A 60 12.22 -10.72 9.94
N GLY A 61 12.04 -10.73 11.26
CA GLY A 61 10.92 -11.36 11.95
C GLY A 61 11.12 -12.83 12.25
N THR A 62 12.32 -13.38 12.01
CA THR A 62 12.61 -14.82 12.19
C THR A 62 12.77 -15.17 13.66
N THR A 63 13.39 -14.30 14.46
CA THR A 63 13.47 -14.41 15.91
C THR A 63 13.04 -13.10 16.58
N TRP A 64 12.42 -13.23 17.75
CA TRP A 64 11.96 -12.08 18.51
C TRP A 64 12.40 -12.17 19.96
N THR A 65 12.90 -11.06 20.46
CA THR A 65 13.29 -10.87 21.86
C THR A 65 12.22 -10.06 22.57
N ASN A 66 11.71 -10.55 23.70
CA ASN A 66 10.88 -9.74 24.59
C ASN A 66 11.76 -8.70 25.28
N ILE A 67 11.45 -7.41 25.08
CA ILE A 67 12.17 -6.26 25.64
C ILE A 67 11.29 -5.45 26.61
N ALA A 68 10.21 -6.03 27.12
CA ALA A 68 9.30 -5.35 28.04
C ALA A 68 9.99 -4.90 29.34
N ASP A 69 11.02 -5.63 29.78
CA ASP A 69 11.84 -5.32 30.96
C ASP A 69 12.64 -4.02 30.81
N LYS A 70 12.78 -3.49 29.59
CA LYS A 70 13.48 -2.22 29.31
C LYS A 70 12.63 -0.99 29.60
N PHE A 71 11.36 -1.17 29.92
CA PHE A 71 10.41 -0.09 30.11
C PHE A 71 9.88 -0.07 31.55
N PRO A 72 9.73 1.11 32.17
CA PRO A 72 9.22 1.21 33.53
C PRO A 72 7.69 0.99 33.63
N ASP A 73 6.98 1.04 32.50
CA ASP A 73 5.53 0.82 32.40
C ASP A 73 5.19 0.34 30.98
N LYS A 74 3.90 0.13 30.70
CA LYS A 74 3.32 -0.33 29.43
C LYS A 74 3.70 0.60 28.27
N VAL A 75 4.09 0.00 27.15
CA VAL A 75 4.32 0.71 25.89
C VAL A 75 3.00 0.81 25.11
N TYR A 76 2.58 2.03 24.81
CA TYR A 76 1.33 2.33 24.10
C TYR A 76 1.53 2.60 22.62
N TYR A 77 2.70 3.09 22.22
CA TYR A 77 3.01 3.43 20.83
C TYR A 77 4.50 3.31 20.57
N VAL A 78 4.87 2.89 19.36
CA VAL A 78 6.26 2.90 18.88
C VAL A 78 6.31 3.58 17.51
N HIS A 79 7.32 4.44 17.30
CA HIS A 79 7.49 5.20 16.06
C HIS A 79 8.97 5.39 15.72
N GLY A 80 9.36 5.13 14.49
CA GLY A 80 10.71 5.43 13.99
C GLY A 80 10.79 6.86 13.45
N HIS A 81 11.80 7.63 13.85
CA HIS A 81 12.07 8.96 13.31
C HIS A 81 13.56 9.30 13.35
N GLY A 82 14.11 9.66 12.18
CA GLY A 82 15.53 9.95 12.05
C GLY A 82 16.39 8.75 12.43
N ASN A 83 17.28 8.94 13.41
CA ASN A 83 18.16 7.90 13.95
C ASN A 83 17.61 7.28 15.24
N PHE A 84 16.34 7.55 15.58
CA PHE A 84 15.75 7.14 16.84
C PHE A 84 14.50 6.30 16.65
N VAL A 85 14.33 5.33 17.54
CA VAL A 85 13.04 4.72 17.83
C VAL A 85 12.45 5.41 19.04
N PHE A 86 11.21 5.88 18.95
CA PHE A 86 10.48 6.47 20.06
C PHE A 86 9.40 5.52 20.56
N ALA A 87 9.17 5.56 21.87
CA ALA A 87 8.09 4.85 22.53
C ALA A 87 7.29 5.79 23.43
N ILE A 88 5.96 5.66 23.40
CA ILE A 88 5.09 6.24 24.41
C ILE A 88 4.92 5.19 25.51
N ILE A 89 5.31 5.56 26.73
CA ILE A 89 5.24 4.73 27.93
C ILE A 89 4.21 5.32 28.88
N GLY A 90 3.30 4.48 29.38
CA GLY A 90 2.11 4.95 30.07
C GLY A 90 1.30 5.89 29.17
N VAL A 91 0.74 6.96 29.73
CA VAL A 91 -0.14 7.88 28.97
C VAL A 91 0.59 9.08 28.35
N ASN A 92 1.81 9.42 28.79
CA ASN A 92 2.46 10.68 28.42
C ASN A 92 4.01 10.65 28.38
N ALA A 93 4.67 9.60 28.87
CA ALA A 93 6.12 9.58 28.91
C ALA A 93 6.67 9.17 27.55
N ILE A 94 7.61 9.95 27.01
CA ILE A 94 8.27 9.64 25.74
C ILE A 94 9.67 9.13 26.05
N TYR A 95 10.01 7.98 25.50
CA TYR A 95 11.36 7.41 25.55
C TYR A 95 11.90 7.31 24.14
N ALA A 96 13.22 7.37 24.00
CA ALA A 96 13.90 7.19 22.73
C ALA A 96 15.06 6.21 22.87
N SER A 97 15.30 5.47 21.79
CA SER A 97 16.44 4.60 21.61
C SER A 97 17.23 5.04 20.38
N ALA A 98 18.55 5.13 20.51
CA ALA A 98 19.49 5.46 19.42
C ALA A 98 20.19 4.22 18.86
N ASP A 99 19.92 3.05 19.41
CA ASP A 99 20.56 1.77 19.13
C ASP A 99 19.53 0.70 18.74
N ASP A 100 18.52 1.13 17.96
CA ASP A 100 17.47 0.28 17.43
C ASP A 100 16.68 -0.50 18.48
N GLY A 101 16.47 0.07 19.67
CA GLY A 101 15.65 -0.50 20.74
C GLY A 101 16.40 -1.41 21.71
N VAL A 102 17.74 -1.38 21.73
CA VAL A 102 18.56 -2.10 22.73
C VAL A 102 18.52 -1.36 24.08
N THR A 103 18.73 -0.04 24.08
CA THR A 103 18.64 0.82 25.25
C THR A 103 17.65 1.96 25.02
N TRP A 104 17.01 2.40 26.11
CA TRP A 104 15.96 3.42 26.07
C TRP A 104 16.21 4.50 27.12
N THR A 105 16.10 5.76 26.71
CA THR A 105 16.28 6.92 27.60
C THR A 105 15.02 7.77 27.58
N ALA A 106 14.59 8.23 28.76
CA ALA A 106 13.47 9.16 28.88
C ALA A 106 13.80 10.49 28.19
N LYS A 107 12.85 11.01 27.41
CA LYS A 107 12.88 12.37 26.88
C LYS A 107 12.25 13.35 27.87
N PRO A 108 12.57 14.65 27.77
CA PRO A 108 11.83 15.67 28.48
C PRO A 108 10.32 15.52 28.23
N GLY A 109 9.52 15.53 29.29
CA GLY A 109 8.08 15.34 29.20
C GLY A 109 7.39 16.51 28.49
N ILE A 110 6.24 16.24 27.89
CA ILE A 110 5.35 17.28 27.36
C ILE A 110 4.49 17.77 28.51
N ALA A 111 4.54 19.07 28.81
CA ALA A 111 3.67 19.69 29.80
C ALA A 111 2.22 19.71 29.28
N PHE A 112 1.43 18.73 29.69
CA PHE A 112 0.05 18.55 29.21
C PHE A 112 -0.88 18.10 30.33
N THR A 113 -1.95 18.84 30.56
CA THR A 113 -2.95 18.56 31.59
C THR A 113 -4.25 18.06 30.99
N GLY A 114 -4.84 17.03 31.61
CA GLY A 114 -6.18 16.57 31.26
C GLY A 114 -6.31 15.70 30.01
N GLY A 115 -5.21 15.17 29.46
CA GLY A 115 -5.22 14.24 28.34
C GLY A 115 -4.02 13.28 28.31
N ALA A 116 -3.92 12.52 27.23
CA ALA A 116 -2.84 11.56 26.93
C ALA A 116 -2.26 11.82 25.53
N ILE A 117 -0.98 11.49 25.34
CA ILE A 117 -0.37 11.36 24.01
C ILE A 117 -0.69 9.96 23.49
N MET A 118 -1.35 9.89 22.34
CA MET A 118 -1.86 8.63 21.78
C MET A 118 -0.97 8.06 20.69
N SER A 119 -0.26 8.91 19.98
CA SER A 119 0.60 8.49 18.88
C SER A 119 1.70 9.50 18.61
N LEU A 120 2.75 9.02 17.97
CA LEU A 120 3.77 9.85 17.34
C LEU A 120 3.64 9.73 15.82
N VAL A 121 3.88 10.82 15.11
CA VAL A 121 4.07 10.80 13.65
C VAL A 121 5.19 11.76 13.29
N SER A 122 5.75 11.63 12.10
CA SER A 122 6.81 12.52 11.66
C SER A 122 6.81 12.72 10.15
N ASP A 123 7.33 13.85 9.72
CA ASP A 123 7.92 13.96 8.39
C ASP A 123 9.44 13.67 8.45
N SER A 124 10.19 14.03 7.41
CA SER A 124 11.64 13.80 7.34
C SER A 124 12.46 14.58 8.37
N THR A 125 11.89 15.62 8.98
CA THR A 125 12.61 16.60 9.82
C THR A 125 11.95 16.88 11.17
N THR A 126 10.64 16.66 11.26
CA THR A 126 9.82 17.10 12.39
C THR A 126 9.09 15.91 12.99
N LEU A 127 9.15 15.81 14.31
CA LEU A 127 8.38 14.86 15.11
C LEU A 127 7.15 15.55 15.70
N TYR A 128 6.03 14.84 15.68
CA TYR A 128 4.76 15.30 16.24
C TYR A 128 4.25 14.30 17.27
N ALA A 129 3.86 14.80 18.44
CA ALA A 129 3.14 14.05 19.45
C ALA A 129 1.66 14.45 19.43
N VAL A 130 0.79 13.48 19.17
CA VAL A 130 -0.63 13.68 18.92
C VAL A 130 -1.40 13.33 20.18
N SER A 131 -2.16 14.27 20.72
CA SER A 131 -2.95 14.05 21.93
C SER A 131 -4.37 13.55 21.62
N ASN A 132 -5.03 12.96 22.62
CA ASN A 132 -6.48 12.70 22.59
C ASN A 132 -7.33 13.94 22.92
N ARG A 133 -6.75 15.13 22.83
CA ARG A 133 -7.42 16.43 22.95
C ARG A 133 -7.16 17.24 21.69
N ASN A 134 -7.59 18.49 21.70
CA ASN A 134 -7.41 19.45 20.63
C ASN A 134 -5.99 20.02 20.53
N ALA A 135 -4.97 19.19 20.73
CA ALA A 135 -3.58 19.62 20.70
C ALA A 135 -2.66 18.60 20.01
N VAL A 136 -1.72 19.12 19.23
CA VAL A 136 -0.57 18.40 18.69
C VAL A 136 0.68 19.15 19.13
N PHE A 137 1.72 18.43 19.50
CA PHE A 137 2.99 19.02 19.92
C PHE A 137 4.02 18.77 18.83
N LYS A 138 4.69 19.83 18.38
CA LYS A 138 5.71 19.81 17.33
C LYS A 138 7.11 19.88 17.95
N SER A 139 8.02 19.00 17.53
CA SER A 139 9.43 19.03 17.88
C SER A 139 10.30 19.00 16.62
N VAL A 140 11.32 19.87 16.61
CA VAL A 140 12.33 19.95 15.54
C VAL A 140 13.73 19.50 16.02
N ASP A 141 13.79 18.94 17.22
CA ASP A 141 15.02 18.55 17.92
C ASP A 141 14.93 17.13 18.51
N ASN A 142 14.21 16.24 17.82
CA ASN A 142 14.04 14.83 18.19
C ASN A 142 13.44 14.63 19.61
N GLY A 143 12.41 15.41 19.92
CA GLY A 143 11.63 15.30 21.15
C GLY A 143 12.28 15.88 22.40
N ASN A 144 13.29 16.73 22.25
CA ASN A 144 13.90 17.41 23.40
C ASN A 144 13.08 18.63 23.83
N THR A 145 12.52 19.37 22.86
CA THR A 145 11.59 20.48 23.09
C THR A 145 10.35 20.33 22.21
N TRP A 146 9.24 20.90 22.70
CA TRP A 146 7.93 20.77 22.09
C TRP A 146 7.21 22.11 22.06
N THR A 147 6.65 22.45 20.90
CA THR A 147 5.74 23.60 20.73
C THR A 147 4.32 23.09 20.55
N GLN A 148 3.39 23.52 21.40
CA GLN A 148 1.98 23.13 21.28
C GLN A 148 1.29 23.85 20.12
N ILE A 149 0.56 23.10 19.32
CA ILE A 149 -0.31 23.56 18.24
C ILE A 149 -1.74 23.18 18.64
N ASN A 150 -2.58 24.20 18.79
CA ASN A 150 -3.99 24.01 19.14
C ASN A 150 -4.81 23.78 17.87
N ILE A 151 -5.67 22.76 17.91
CA ILE A 151 -6.64 22.48 16.87
C ILE A 151 -7.94 23.18 17.27
N ASN A 152 -8.16 24.38 16.72
CA ASN A 152 -9.30 25.20 17.09
C ASN A 152 -10.56 24.75 16.34
N TYR A 153 -11.52 24.17 17.06
CA TYR A 153 -12.88 23.87 16.57
C TYR A 153 -13.92 24.18 17.65
N THR A 154 -15.16 24.46 17.24
CA THR A 154 -16.22 25.02 18.12
C THR A 154 -16.98 23.99 18.96
N GLN A 155 -16.79 22.70 18.69
CA GLN A 155 -17.50 21.63 19.40
C GLN A 155 -16.73 21.16 20.64
N ALA A 156 -17.41 20.75 21.70
CA ALA A 156 -16.75 20.25 22.90
C ALA A 156 -16.29 18.78 22.72
N GLN A 157 -15.07 18.48 23.20
CA GLN A 157 -14.56 17.12 23.43
C GLN A 157 -14.52 16.20 22.20
N VAL A 158 -13.79 16.59 21.15
CA VAL A 158 -13.55 15.69 20.02
C VAL A 158 -12.27 14.92 20.23
N LEU A 159 -12.37 13.60 20.11
CA LEU A 159 -11.22 12.71 20.13
C LEU A 159 -10.56 12.74 18.75
N GLY A 160 -9.25 13.03 18.73
CA GLY A 160 -8.42 12.82 17.56
C GLY A 160 -8.26 11.33 17.29
N LEU A 161 -8.46 10.93 16.05
CA LEU A 161 -8.19 9.58 15.56
C LEU A 161 -6.82 9.48 14.93
N ASP A 162 -6.44 10.50 14.16
CA ASP A 162 -5.25 10.41 13.33
C ASP A 162 -4.72 11.79 12.93
N PHE A 163 -3.43 11.84 12.60
CA PHE A 163 -2.75 13.07 12.23
C PHE A 163 -1.64 12.78 11.21
N ALA A 164 -1.53 13.66 10.22
CA ALA A 164 -0.44 13.66 9.26
C ALA A 164 0.01 15.09 8.99
N ALA A 165 1.30 15.29 8.75
CA ALA A 165 1.86 16.58 8.40
C ALA A 165 2.94 16.43 7.33
N VAL A 166 3.00 17.41 6.43
CA VAL A 166 4.05 17.57 5.44
C VAL A 166 4.35 19.07 5.33
N GLY A 167 5.53 19.48 5.82
CA GLY A 167 5.88 20.89 5.87
C GLY A 167 4.87 21.68 6.70
N ASN A 168 4.21 22.67 6.07
CA ASN A 168 3.17 23.48 6.73
C ASN A 168 1.76 22.91 6.57
N THR A 169 1.56 21.90 5.73
CA THR A 169 0.25 21.29 5.53
C THR A 169 0.05 20.20 6.57
N MET A 170 -1.07 20.26 7.31
CA MET A 170 -1.43 19.30 8.35
C MET A 170 -2.87 18.83 8.13
N ALA A 171 -3.10 17.55 8.38
CA ALA A 171 -4.42 16.93 8.38
C ALA A 171 -4.66 16.24 9.73
N PHE A 172 -5.81 16.51 10.32
CA PHE A 172 -6.25 15.92 11.57
C PHE A 172 -7.63 15.28 11.39
N CYS A 173 -7.76 14.01 11.73
CA CYS A 173 -9.04 13.31 11.68
C CYS A 173 -9.68 13.26 13.07
N ALA A 174 -10.93 13.69 13.13
CA ALA A 174 -11.74 13.78 14.33
C ALA A 174 -12.88 12.78 14.30
N VAL A 175 -13.10 12.07 15.42
CA VAL A 175 -14.28 11.20 15.58
C VAL A 175 -15.55 12.02 15.35
N ASN A 176 -16.45 11.51 14.49
CA ASN A 176 -17.78 12.05 14.18
C ASN A 176 -17.82 13.45 13.50
N LEU A 177 -16.68 14.13 13.31
CA LEU A 177 -16.68 15.45 12.66
C LEU A 177 -16.14 15.44 11.24
N GLY A 178 -15.19 14.56 10.94
CA GLY A 178 -14.46 14.53 9.68
C GLY A 178 -13.02 14.97 9.84
N SER A 179 -12.44 15.59 8.82
CA SER A 179 -11.02 15.95 8.79
C SER A 179 -10.84 17.47 8.83
N PHE A 180 -9.89 17.95 9.62
CA PHE A 180 -9.49 19.35 9.63
C PHE A 180 -8.16 19.50 8.90
N ILE A 181 -8.08 20.48 8.01
CA ILE A 181 -6.87 20.78 7.24
C ILE A 181 -6.33 22.15 7.66
N SER A 182 -5.03 22.20 7.92
CA SER A 182 -4.27 23.43 8.06
C SER A 182 -3.25 23.51 6.93
N ALA A 183 -3.10 24.70 6.33
CA ALA A 183 -2.10 24.98 5.31
C ALA A 183 -0.96 25.88 5.83
N ASP A 184 -1.05 26.32 7.09
CA ASP A 184 -0.24 27.39 7.68
C ASP A 184 0.48 26.92 8.96
N GLY A 185 0.79 25.62 9.03
CA GLY A 185 1.53 25.04 10.16
C GLY A 185 0.70 24.94 11.45
N GLY A 186 -0.62 24.92 11.34
CA GLY A 186 -1.55 24.77 12.46
C GLY A 186 -2.04 26.09 13.06
N ALA A 187 -1.79 27.24 12.41
CA ALA A 187 -2.30 28.53 12.87
C ALA A 187 -3.81 28.67 12.64
N SER A 188 -4.31 28.11 11.54
CA SER A 188 -5.74 28.00 11.25
C SER A 188 -6.12 26.60 10.77
N TRP A 189 -7.36 26.21 11.02
CA TRP A 189 -7.90 24.88 10.70
C TRP A 189 -9.24 25.03 9.99
N VAL A 190 -9.38 24.34 8.87
CA VAL A 190 -10.61 24.31 8.08
C VAL A 190 -11.20 22.91 8.14
N LEU A 191 -12.44 22.79 8.63
CA LEU A 191 -13.17 21.53 8.58
C LEU A 191 -13.48 21.16 7.13
N LYS A 192 -13.06 19.97 6.73
CA LYS A 192 -13.32 19.36 5.43
C LYS A 192 -14.18 18.12 5.62
N ASN A 193 -15.41 18.24 5.15
CA ASN A 193 -16.41 17.19 5.11
C ASN A 193 -16.77 16.91 3.64
N PRO A 194 -15.96 16.11 2.92
CA PRO A 194 -16.42 15.57 1.64
C PRO A 194 -17.71 14.77 1.86
N PRO A 195 -18.45 14.44 0.78
CA PRO A 195 -19.60 13.52 0.86
C PRO A 195 -19.29 12.20 1.60
N ILE A 196 -18.01 11.83 1.65
CA ILE A 196 -17.43 10.79 2.49
C ILE A 196 -16.34 11.43 3.36
N ALA A 197 -16.54 11.49 4.67
CA ALA A 197 -15.56 12.05 5.60
C ALA A 197 -14.28 11.20 5.63
N VAL A 198 -13.10 11.83 5.57
CA VAL A 198 -11.79 11.16 5.73
C VAL A 198 -11.52 10.89 7.22
N GLY A 199 -11.26 9.64 7.60
CA GLY A 199 -11.25 9.15 8.97
C GLY A 199 -9.90 8.64 9.47
N SER A 200 -8.94 8.44 8.58
CA SER A 200 -7.52 8.19 8.88
C SER A 200 -6.66 8.87 7.82
N VAL A 201 -5.46 9.31 8.21
CA VAL A 201 -4.52 10.05 7.37
C VAL A 201 -3.09 9.59 7.57
N GLN A 202 -2.29 9.63 6.51
CA GLN A 202 -0.86 9.34 6.57
C GLN A 202 -0.09 10.26 5.62
N ALA A 203 1.14 10.59 5.98
CA ALA A 203 2.07 11.29 5.10
C ALA A 203 2.96 10.26 4.37
N HIS A 204 3.20 10.51 3.08
CA HIS A 204 4.15 9.75 2.27
C HIS A 204 4.67 10.60 1.10
N ASN A 205 5.96 10.53 0.80
CA ASN A 205 6.59 11.24 -0.33
C ASN A 205 6.19 12.71 -0.44
N ASN A 206 6.16 13.43 0.70
CA ASN A 206 5.78 14.83 0.77
C ASN A 206 4.32 15.09 0.32
N GLU A 207 3.44 14.12 0.51
CA GLU A 207 2.02 14.20 0.23
C GLU A 207 1.22 13.59 1.39
N ILE A 208 -0.06 13.98 1.52
CA ILE A 208 -0.95 13.44 2.55
C ILE A 208 -2.05 12.62 1.88
N TYR A 209 -2.22 11.40 2.36
CA TYR A 209 -3.23 10.44 1.93
C TYR A 209 -4.26 10.23 3.04
N GLY A 210 -5.50 9.93 2.65
CA GLY A 210 -6.61 9.74 3.56
C GLY A 210 -7.42 8.48 3.23
N THR A 211 -8.01 7.85 4.24
CA THR A 211 -8.82 6.64 4.10
C THR A 211 -10.05 6.66 5.01
N THR A 212 -11.19 6.14 4.50
CA THR A 212 -12.41 5.81 5.28
C THR A 212 -13.25 4.78 4.54
N PHE A 213 -13.36 4.94 3.22
CA PHE A 213 -14.28 4.20 2.36
C PHE A 213 -13.80 4.26 0.89
N GLY A 214 -12.48 4.22 0.74
CA GLY A 214 -11.74 4.56 -0.46
C GLY A 214 -10.48 5.33 -0.11
N MET A 215 -9.65 5.53 -1.12
CA MET A 215 -8.40 6.28 -1.00
C MET A 215 -8.61 7.72 -1.45
N PHE A 216 -8.02 8.65 -0.69
CA PHE A 216 -8.05 10.08 -0.96
C PHE A 216 -6.62 10.63 -0.90
N LYS A 217 -6.39 11.69 -1.66
CA LYS A 217 -5.17 12.47 -1.63
C LYS A 217 -5.52 13.93 -1.37
N LEU A 218 -4.76 14.58 -0.50
CA LEU A 218 -4.92 16.00 -0.23
C LEU A 218 -4.28 16.80 -1.38
N VAL A 219 -5.09 17.54 -2.12
CA VAL A 219 -4.67 18.36 -3.26
C VAL A 219 -5.26 19.76 -3.06
N ASN A 220 -4.42 20.79 -3.09
CA ASN A 220 -4.84 22.19 -2.88
C ASN A 220 -5.69 22.39 -1.62
N ASN A 221 -5.28 21.73 -0.52
CA ASN A 221 -5.99 21.73 0.77
C ASN A 221 -7.42 21.14 0.73
N ASP A 222 -7.73 20.29 -0.26
CA ASP A 222 -8.99 19.54 -0.31
C ASP A 222 -8.78 18.07 -0.68
N TRP A 223 -9.74 17.22 -0.32
CA TRP A 223 -9.65 15.78 -0.56
C TRP A 223 -10.08 15.44 -1.98
N THR A 224 -9.15 14.90 -2.76
CA THR A 224 -9.42 14.31 -4.08
C THR A 224 -9.45 12.79 -3.96
N LYS A 225 -10.55 12.17 -4.37
CA LYS A 225 -10.64 10.70 -4.41
C LYS A 225 -9.69 10.14 -5.48
N ILE A 226 -8.90 9.14 -5.11
CA ILE A 226 -7.99 8.39 -5.99
C ILE A 226 -8.41 6.92 -5.95
N ALA A 227 -8.74 6.30 -7.09
CA ALA A 227 -9.43 5.00 -7.07
C ALA A 227 -9.19 4.08 -8.27
N SER A 228 -8.28 4.39 -9.20
CA SER A 228 -8.03 3.47 -10.32
C SER A 228 -7.46 2.14 -9.78
N GLY A 229 -8.17 1.04 -10.02
CA GLY A 229 -7.78 -0.30 -9.58
C GLY A 229 -8.08 -0.66 -8.10
N PHE A 230 -8.56 0.28 -7.28
CA PHE A 230 -8.98 -0.02 -5.91
C PHE A 230 -10.48 -0.35 -5.87
N PRO A 231 -10.91 -1.47 -5.27
CA PRO A 231 -12.32 -1.84 -5.23
C PRO A 231 -13.17 -0.76 -4.53
N GLY A 232 -14.28 -0.38 -5.15
CA GLY A 232 -15.29 0.46 -4.53
C GLY A 232 -16.24 -0.38 -3.67
N GLY A 233 -16.58 0.08 -2.47
CA GLY A 233 -17.47 -0.64 -1.55
C GLY A 233 -16.83 -0.83 -0.17
N LEU A 234 -17.55 -0.42 0.87
CA LEU A 234 -17.10 -0.16 2.25
C LEU A 234 -16.70 -1.46 3.00
N GLY A 235 -15.82 -1.45 4.01
CA GLY A 235 -15.45 -0.33 4.87
C GLY A 235 -14.13 -0.46 5.63
N ILE A 236 -13.51 0.69 5.85
CA ILE A 236 -12.52 0.87 6.91
C ILE A 236 -13.34 1.30 8.12
N THR A 237 -13.35 0.49 9.18
CA THR A 237 -13.94 0.89 10.45
C THR A 237 -13.20 2.16 10.89
N ALA A 238 -13.94 3.21 11.24
CA ALA A 238 -13.36 4.47 11.70
C ALA A 238 -12.21 4.23 12.70
N GLY A 239 -11.03 4.79 12.42
CA GLY A 239 -9.89 4.75 13.33
C GLY A 239 -8.92 3.57 13.18
N THR A 240 -8.72 3.02 11.96
CA THR A 240 -7.57 2.13 11.69
C THR A 240 -6.54 2.81 10.78
N LYS A 241 -5.33 3.06 11.30
CA LYS A 241 -4.09 3.17 10.50
C LYS A 241 -3.80 1.80 9.85
N GLY A 242 -4.49 1.50 8.76
CA GLY A 242 -4.36 0.26 7.99
C GLY A 242 -3.46 0.41 6.77
N SER A 243 -2.81 1.56 6.63
CA SER A 243 -1.95 1.88 5.51
C SER A 243 -0.59 2.33 6.00
N ILE A 244 0.45 1.86 5.32
CA ILE A 244 1.84 2.20 5.59
C ILE A 244 2.52 2.53 4.28
N SER A 245 3.57 3.31 4.34
CA SER A 245 4.34 3.69 3.17
C SER A 245 5.82 3.40 3.35
N MET A 246 6.47 2.96 2.27
CA MET A 246 7.88 2.57 2.26
C MET A 246 8.48 2.79 0.88
N GLY A 247 9.54 3.60 0.81
CA GLY A 247 10.16 3.98 -0.46
C GLY A 247 9.18 4.71 -1.37
N THR A 248 8.87 4.15 -2.54
CA THR A 248 7.85 4.67 -3.46
C THR A 248 6.48 4.01 -3.30
N LYS A 249 6.38 3.00 -2.42
CA LYS A 249 5.21 2.15 -2.29
C LYS A 249 4.33 2.58 -1.12
N ILE A 250 3.02 2.54 -1.35
CA ILE A 250 1.99 2.68 -0.32
C ILE A 250 1.24 1.35 -0.26
N PHE A 251 1.20 0.75 0.92
CA PHE A 251 0.42 -0.45 1.20
C PHE A 251 -0.83 -0.05 1.97
N THR A 252 -1.95 -0.67 1.66
CA THR A 252 -3.20 -0.48 2.41
C THR A 252 -3.94 -1.79 2.53
N TYR A 253 -4.66 -1.94 3.63
CA TYR A 253 -5.53 -3.05 3.90
C TYR A 253 -6.94 -2.81 3.36
N TYR A 254 -7.53 -3.87 2.80
CA TYR A 254 -8.91 -3.91 2.36
C TYR A 254 -9.62 -5.09 3.02
N TYR A 255 -10.77 -4.82 3.65
CA TYR A 255 -11.66 -5.84 4.17
C TYR A 255 -12.99 -5.78 3.45
N ASP A 256 -13.36 -6.88 2.80
CA ASP A 256 -14.67 -7.06 2.21
C ASP A 256 -15.59 -7.69 3.25
N ILE A 257 -16.56 -6.91 3.73
CA ILE A 257 -17.54 -7.34 4.72
C ILE A 257 -18.51 -8.41 4.18
N ILE A 258 -18.74 -8.44 2.86
CA ILE A 258 -19.68 -9.36 2.22
C ILE A 258 -19.03 -10.73 2.09
N THR A 259 -17.80 -10.76 1.58
CA THR A 259 -17.04 -12.01 1.43
C THR A 259 -16.27 -12.41 2.69
N GLN A 260 -16.27 -11.55 3.71
CA GLN A 260 -15.47 -11.70 4.94
C GLN A 260 -13.99 -11.97 4.64
N SER A 261 -13.47 -11.33 3.59
CA SER A 261 -12.11 -11.54 3.10
C SER A 261 -11.25 -10.30 3.30
N ALA A 262 -9.97 -10.54 3.58
CA ALA A 262 -8.95 -9.53 3.80
C ALA A 262 -7.94 -9.57 2.66
N LYS A 263 -7.59 -8.39 2.13
CA LYS A 263 -6.61 -8.22 1.05
C LYS A 263 -5.67 -7.07 1.37
N ILE A 264 -4.48 -7.12 0.80
CA ILE A 264 -3.55 -5.98 0.81
C ILE A 264 -3.46 -5.44 -0.60
N PHE A 265 -3.53 -4.12 -0.72
CA PHE A 265 -3.31 -3.39 -1.95
C PHE A 265 -2.03 -2.59 -1.85
N VAL A 266 -1.32 -2.47 -2.97
CA VAL A 266 -0.13 -1.65 -3.12
C VAL A 266 -0.31 -0.64 -4.25
N SER A 267 0.22 0.54 -4.05
CA SER A 267 0.46 1.54 -5.10
C SER A 267 1.94 1.87 -5.12
N ASP A 268 2.55 1.92 -6.30
CA ASP A 268 3.94 2.36 -6.51
C ASP A 268 4.05 3.68 -7.30
N ASN A 269 2.90 4.35 -7.49
CA ASN A 269 2.77 5.57 -8.28
C ASN A 269 1.96 6.65 -7.54
N ASN A 270 2.27 6.83 -6.26
CA ASN A 270 1.69 7.86 -5.40
C ASN A 270 0.16 7.78 -5.32
N GLY A 271 -0.37 6.57 -5.20
CA GLY A 271 -1.80 6.30 -5.02
C GLY A 271 -2.63 6.41 -6.29
N SER A 272 -2.02 6.64 -7.46
CA SER A 272 -2.75 6.83 -8.72
C SER A 272 -3.40 5.53 -9.20
N ASN A 273 -2.68 4.41 -9.11
CA ASN A 273 -3.16 3.06 -9.39
C ASN A 273 -2.88 2.15 -8.19
N TRP A 274 -3.77 1.18 -8.00
CA TRP A 274 -3.65 0.16 -6.95
C TRP A 274 -3.77 -1.23 -7.56
N SER A 275 -2.98 -2.15 -7.04
CA SER A 275 -3.06 -3.58 -7.35
C SER A 275 -3.06 -4.41 -6.07
N GLU A 276 -3.74 -5.55 -6.09
CA GLU A 276 -3.68 -6.51 -4.99
C GLU A 276 -2.27 -7.11 -4.90
N THR A 277 -1.78 -7.31 -3.67
CA THR A 277 -0.47 -7.94 -3.41
C THR A 277 -0.59 -8.90 -2.23
N GLY A 278 0.26 -9.94 -2.22
CA GLY A 278 0.27 -10.91 -1.13
C GLY A 278 -0.97 -11.81 -1.12
N ASN A 279 -1.14 -12.59 -2.20
CA ASN A 279 -2.26 -13.52 -2.34
C ASN A 279 -2.31 -14.51 -1.17
N ASN A 280 -3.53 -14.94 -0.82
CA ASN A 280 -3.80 -15.91 0.24
C ASN A 280 -3.29 -15.47 1.62
N LEU A 281 -3.45 -14.20 1.97
CA LEU A 281 -3.29 -13.74 3.34
C LEU A 281 -4.19 -14.61 4.25
N PRO A 282 -3.65 -15.27 5.30
CA PRO A 282 -4.44 -16.16 6.15
C PRO A 282 -5.69 -15.46 6.67
N THR A 283 -6.85 -15.94 6.26
CA THR A 283 -8.14 -15.30 6.49
C THR A 283 -8.57 -15.45 7.95
N ALA A 284 -8.18 -14.47 8.77
CA ALA A 284 -8.95 -13.97 9.90
C ALA A 284 -8.23 -12.76 10.52
N ILE A 285 -8.32 -11.58 9.88
CA ILE A 285 -8.01 -10.34 10.60
C ILE A 285 -9.28 -9.95 11.34
N THR A 286 -9.39 -10.35 12.61
CA THR A 286 -10.51 -9.86 13.45
C THR A 286 -10.20 -8.43 13.85
N SER A 287 -10.77 -7.47 13.11
CA SER A 287 -11.30 -6.14 13.49
C SER A 287 -10.74 -5.33 14.68
N SER A 288 -9.56 -5.60 15.25
CA SER A 288 -9.08 -4.85 16.41
C SER A 288 -7.68 -4.25 16.23
N LEU A 289 -7.74 -2.99 15.79
CA LEU A 289 -6.94 -1.85 16.26
C LEU A 289 -5.63 -1.57 15.50
N ASN A 290 -5.32 -0.27 15.47
CA ASN A 290 -4.32 0.46 14.68
C ASN A 290 -2.96 -0.22 14.45
N ASN A 291 -2.33 0.06 13.31
CA ASN A 291 -0.92 -0.27 12.99
C ASN A 291 -0.59 -1.78 12.92
N PHE A 292 -1.44 -2.63 12.36
CA PHE A 292 -1.10 -4.06 12.19
C PHE A 292 -0.17 -4.35 11.00
N LEU A 293 0.14 -3.35 10.16
CA LEU A 293 1.10 -3.45 9.07
C LEU A 293 2.40 -2.74 9.43
N ALA A 294 3.52 -3.33 9.02
CA ALA A 294 4.86 -2.77 9.10
C ALA A 294 5.59 -3.08 7.80
N ALA A 295 6.53 -2.23 7.38
CA ALA A 295 7.30 -2.47 6.16
C ALA A 295 8.77 -2.15 6.40
N THR A 296 9.66 -2.99 5.90
CA THR A 296 11.09 -2.73 5.74
C THR A 296 11.38 -2.63 4.23
N PRO A 297 12.58 -2.25 3.78
CA PRO A 297 12.91 -2.31 2.36
C PRO A 297 12.75 -3.70 1.73
N GLU A 298 12.90 -4.78 2.52
CA GLU A 298 12.86 -6.15 2.00
C GLU A 298 11.49 -6.83 2.18
N TYR A 299 10.78 -6.57 3.29
CA TYR A 299 9.56 -7.27 3.66
C TYR A 299 8.44 -6.35 4.12
N LEU A 300 7.21 -6.70 3.73
CA LEU A 300 5.97 -6.24 4.32
C LEU A 300 5.60 -7.24 5.42
N TYR A 301 5.22 -6.75 6.58
CA TYR A 301 4.80 -7.53 7.72
C TYR A 301 3.33 -7.25 8.03
N CYS A 302 2.64 -8.28 8.50
CA CYS A 302 1.34 -8.12 9.11
C CYS A 302 1.25 -8.94 10.41
N TYR A 303 0.61 -8.36 11.41
CA TYR A 303 0.14 -9.10 12.57
C TYR A 303 -1.30 -9.54 12.34
N ILE A 304 -1.55 -10.84 12.49
CA ILE A 304 -2.88 -11.41 12.42
C ILE A 304 -3.22 -11.94 13.81
N SER A 305 -4.39 -11.59 14.31
CA SER A 305 -4.98 -12.22 15.48
C SER A 305 -6.38 -12.69 15.14
N SER A 306 -6.69 -13.95 15.48
CA SER A 306 -8.05 -14.47 15.41
C SER A 306 -8.33 -15.40 16.58
N SER A 307 -9.59 -15.46 17.01
CA SER A 307 -10.06 -16.39 18.04
C SER A 307 -9.97 -17.87 17.62
N GLN A 308 -9.63 -18.16 16.37
CA GLN A 308 -9.74 -19.47 15.74
C GLN A 308 -8.42 -19.98 15.15
N THR A 309 -7.27 -19.80 15.82
CA THR A 309 -5.95 -20.49 15.58
C THR A 309 -4.91 -19.84 14.65
N VAL A 310 -5.15 -18.67 14.05
CA VAL A 310 -4.24 -18.09 13.02
C VAL A 310 -3.29 -17.00 13.55
N THR A 311 -3.23 -16.81 14.87
CA THR A 311 -2.45 -15.72 15.48
C THR A 311 -0.95 -15.81 15.20
N GLY A 312 -0.35 -14.70 14.76
CA GLY A 312 1.08 -14.62 14.48
C GLY A 312 1.49 -13.40 13.68
N VAL A 313 2.80 -13.29 13.45
CA VAL A 313 3.37 -12.33 12.49
C VAL A 313 3.66 -13.07 11.20
N TYR A 314 3.23 -12.48 10.10
CA TYR A 314 3.50 -12.96 8.75
C TYR A 314 4.33 -11.91 8.02
N ARG A 315 5.20 -12.37 7.12
CA ARG A 315 5.96 -11.49 6.22
C ARG A 315 5.75 -11.87 4.77
N LEU A 316 5.84 -10.88 3.90
CA LEU A 316 5.80 -10.97 2.45
C LEU A 316 7.01 -10.22 1.90
N LYS A 317 7.80 -10.86 1.04
CA LYS A 317 8.95 -10.20 0.42
C LYS A 317 8.48 -9.13 -0.58
N ILE A 318 8.89 -7.88 -0.38
CA ILE A 318 8.43 -6.71 -1.17
C ILE A 318 8.97 -6.72 -2.61
N ASN A 319 9.97 -7.56 -2.92
CA ASN A 319 10.47 -7.77 -4.28
C ASN A 319 10.83 -9.24 -4.53
N SER A 320 9.95 -10.17 -4.19
CA SER A 320 9.97 -11.42 -4.94
C SER A 320 9.37 -11.14 -6.31
N THR A 321 10.23 -10.92 -7.31
CA THR A 321 9.99 -11.56 -8.60
C THR A 321 9.80 -13.04 -8.31
N SER A 322 8.57 -13.44 -7.95
CA SER A 322 8.13 -14.76 -8.32
C SER A 322 8.30 -14.75 -9.83
N ALA A 323 9.25 -15.53 -10.31
CA ALA A 323 9.30 -15.93 -11.70
C ALA A 323 7.97 -16.65 -11.99
N ILE A 324 6.95 -15.86 -12.25
CA ILE A 324 5.94 -16.20 -13.23
C ILE A 324 6.35 -15.32 -14.39
N GLU A 325 6.78 -15.98 -15.47
CA GLU A 325 6.93 -15.37 -16.77
C GLU A 325 5.60 -14.72 -17.15
N ASP A 326 5.42 -13.47 -16.76
CA ASP A 326 4.53 -12.54 -17.43
C ASP A 326 5.28 -11.22 -17.52
N GLU A 327 5.95 -11.06 -18.66
CA GLU A 327 6.44 -9.77 -19.13
C GLU A 327 5.28 -8.78 -19.15
N ASN A 328 5.19 -7.94 -18.14
CA ASN A 328 4.63 -6.60 -18.27
C ASN A 328 5.32 -5.67 -17.30
N ILE A 329 6.50 -5.21 -17.73
CA ILE A 329 7.05 -3.94 -17.26
C ILE A 329 6.04 -2.88 -17.70
N SER A 330 5.24 -2.38 -16.77
CA SER A 330 4.50 -1.13 -16.95
C SER A 330 5.51 0.01 -16.99
N SER A 331 6.09 0.22 -18.16
CA SER A 331 6.85 1.42 -18.53
C SER A 331 6.20 2.01 -19.77
N ASP A 332 5.15 2.82 -19.61
CA ASP A 332 4.56 3.83 -20.52
C ASP A 332 4.47 3.60 -22.07
N PHE A 333 4.83 2.43 -22.55
CA PHE A 333 4.55 1.86 -23.86
C PHE A 333 3.41 0.88 -23.64
N SER A 334 2.33 1.00 -24.42
CA SER A 334 1.21 0.05 -24.34
C SER A 334 0.82 -0.41 -25.73
N LEU A 335 0.42 -1.67 -25.81
CA LEU A 335 -0.26 -2.25 -26.97
C LEU A 335 -1.62 -2.72 -26.46
N GLU A 336 -2.72 -2.23 -27.03
CA GLU A 336 -4.07 -2.59 -26.61
C GLU A 336 -4.57 -3.85 -27.33
N GLN A 337 -5.57 -4.50 -26.75
CA GLN A 337 -6.28 -5.58 -27.42
C GLN A 337 -6.99 -5.02 -28.67
N ASN A 338 -6.85 -5.70 -29.81
CA ASN A 338 -7.52 -5.29 -31.04
C ASN A 338 -9.04 -5.32 -30.85
N TYR A 339 -9.76 -4.35 -31.42
CA TYR A 339 -11.22 -4.28 -31.36
C TYR A 339 -11.82 -4.07 -32.76
N PRO A 340 -12.81 -4.89 -33.17
CA PRO A 340 -13.34 -6.06 -32.45
C PRO A 340 -12.34 -7.23 -32.36
N ASN A 341 -12.53 -8.15 -31.40
CA ASN A 341 -11.86 -9.46 -31.32
C ASN A 341 -12.81 -10.48 -30.66
N PRO A 342 -13.33 -11.51 -31.36
CA PRO A 342 -13.03 -11.89 -32.75
C PRO A 342 -13.42 -10.83 -33.78
N PHE A 343 -12.80 -10.85 -34.96
CA PHE A 343 -13.04 -9.85 -36.01
C PHE A 343 -13.31 -10.47 -37.38
N ASN A 344 -13.99 -9.72 -38.26
CA ASN A 344 -14.28 -10.11 -39.64
C ASN A 344 -14.55 -8.88 -40.54
N PRO A 345 -13.80 -8.66 -41.64
CA PRO A 345 -12.38 -8.97 -41.82
C PRO A 345 -11.48 -7.87 -41.22
N GLU A 346 -12.06 -6.87 -40.54
CA GLU A 346 -11.34 -5.68 -40.08
C GLU A 346 -11.28 -5.58 -38.57
N THR A 347 -10.14 -5.11 -38.06
CA THR A 347 -9.95 -4.79 -36.63
C THR A 347 -9.02 -3.61 -36.47
N THR A 348 -9.15 -2.93 -35.33
CA THR A 348 -8.33 -1.78 -34.98
C THR A 348 -7.38 -2.12 -33.84
N ILE A 349 -6.12 -1.74 -33.97
CA ILE A 349 -5.06 -1.93 -32.97
C ILE A 349 -4.60 -0.56 -32.50
N SER A 350 -4.73 -0.30 -31.19
CA SER A 350 -4.29 0.93 -30.54
C SER A 350 -3.00 0.69 -29.76
N TYR A 351 -2.08 1.66 -29.77
CA TYR A 351 -0.84 1.60 -29.01
C TYR A 351 -0.32 2.97 -28.62
N LYS A 352 0.49 3.04 -27.56
CA LYS A 352 1.15 4.26 -27.06
C LYS A 352 2.67 4.08 -27.07
N ILE A 353 3.38 5.12 -27.50
CA ILE A 353 4.85 5.19 -27.43
C ILE A 353 5.29 6.39 -26.58
N GLN A 354 6.26 6.16 -25.70
CA GLN A 354 6.68 7.13 -24.67
C GLN A 354 7.71 8.14 -25.18
N ALA A 355 8.60 7.72 -26.08
CA ALA A 355 9.68 8.53 -26.61
C ALA A 355 9.88 8.29 -28.10
N ALA A 356 10.50 9.26 -28.76
CA ALA A 356 10.81 9.18 -30.18
C ALA A 356 11.69 7.95 -30.46
N SER A 357 11.20 7.01 -31.27
CA SER A 357 11.88 5.74 -31.52
C SER A 357 11.46 5.14 -32.86
N ASN A 358 12.25 4.16 -33.33
CA ASN A 358 11.86 3.31 -34.45
C ASN A 358 10.81 2.30 -33.97
N VAL A 359 9.62 2.37 -34.56
CA VAL A 359 8.46 1.57 -34.19
C VAL A 359 8.12 0.59 -35.29
N SER A 360 7.92 -0.69 -34.93
CA SER A 360 7.38 -1.71 -35.82
C SER A 360 6.14 -2.37 -35.22
N LEU A 361 5.05 -2.42 -35.96
CA LEU A 361 3.84 -3.19 -35.62
C LEU A 361 3.61 -4.21 -36.72
N LYS A 362 3.74 -5.49 -36.39
CA LYS A 362 3.70 -6.60 -37.35
C LYS A 362 2.74 -7.69 -36.90
N VAL A 363 2.21 -8.46 -37.83
CA VAL A 363 1.26 -9.56 -37.62
C VAL A 363 1.91 -10.87 -38.06
N TYR A 364 1.70 -11.93 -37.27
CA TYR A 364 2.26 -13.26 -37.46
C TYR A 364 1.18 -14.35 -37.37
N ASP A 365 1.38 -15.44 -38.09
CA ASP A 365 0.60 -16.67 -37.93
C ASP A 365 1.07 -17.50 -36.71
N VAL A 366 0.39 -18.63 -36.45
CA VAL A 366 0.74 -19.54 -35.32
C VAL A 366 2.10 -20.23 -35.46
N LEU A 367 2.70 -20.21 -36.66
CA LEU A 367 4.03 -20.76 -36.93
C LEU A 367 5.12 -19.68 -36.80
N GLY A 368 4.73 -18.42 -36.55
CA GLY A 368 5.65 -17.29 -36.42
C GLY A 368 6.00 -16.63 -37.76
N ASN A 369 5.35 -16.98 -38.87
CA ASN A 369 5.57 -16.31 -40.15
C ASN A 369 4.92 -14.92 -40.13
N GLU A 370 5.65 -13.88 -40.57
CA GLU A 370 5.09 -12.55 -40.74
C GLU A 370 4.08 -12.54 -41.90
N VAL A 371 2.84 -12.16 -41.62
CA VAL A 371 1.75 -12.10 -42.61
C VAL A 371 1.30 -10.68 -42.94
N ALA A 372 1.66 -9.69 -42.11
CA ALA A 372 1.46 -8.26 -42.42
C ALA A 372 2.41 -7.36 -41.60
N THR A 373 2.84 -6.24 -42.18
CA THR A 373 3.49 -5.13 -41.47
C THR A 373 2.57 -3.91 -41.51
N LEU A 374 2.09 -3.44 -40.35
CA LEU A 374 1.20 -2.29 -40.21
C LEU A 374 1.98 -0.97 -39.99
N VAL A 375 3.15 -1.07 -39.37
CA VAL A 375 4.04 0.06 -39.08
C VAL A 375 5.48 -0.43 -39.13
N ASN A 376 6.37 0.37 -39.73
CA ASN A 376 7.82 0.19 -39.64
C ASN A 376 8.50 1.55 -39.93
N LYS A 377 8.46 2.46 -38.97
CA LYS A 377 9.02 3.83 -39.13
C LYS A 377 9.37 4.47 -37.79
N HIS A 378 10.15 5.54 -37.86
CA HIS A 378 10.38 6.42 -36.71
C HIS A 378 9.10 7.19 -36.34
N GLN A 379 8.71 7.18 -35.07
CA GLN A 379 7.54 7.89 -34.55
C GLN A 379 7.89 8.67 -33.28
N GLN A 380 7.19 9.78 -33.05
CA GLN A 380 7.33 10.63 -31.86
C GLN A 380 6.47 10.10 -30.71
N ALA A 381 6.72 10.54 -29.47
CA ALA A 381 5.87 10.18 -28.34
C ALA A 381 4.38 10.49 -28.62
N GLY A 382 3.48 9.54 -28.35
CA GLY A 382 2.04 9.72 -28.60
C GLY A 382 1.25 8.42 -28.68
N SER A 383 -0.07 8.55 -28.85
CA SER A 383 -1.00 7.45 -29.05
C SER A 383 -1.34 7.30 -30.54
N TYR A 384 -1.39 6.06 -31.00
CA TYR A 384 -1.58 5.71 -32.40
C TYR A 384 -2.61 4.60 -32.57
N VAL A 385 -3.27 4.61 -33.73
CA VAL A 385 -4.31 3.67 -34.11
C VAL A 385 -4.00 3.13 -35.50
N LYS A 386 -4.09 1.80 -35.69
CA LYS A 386 -3.88 1.14 -36.97
C LYS A 386 -4.96 0.10 -37.25
N THR A 387 -5.55 0.20 -38.43
CA THR A 387 -6.52 -0.76 -38.93
C THR A 387 -5.81 -1.88 -39.68
N LEU A 388 -6.20 -3.11 -39.41
CA LEU A 388 -5.82 -4.31 -40.17
C LEU A 388 -7.01 -4.77 -41.01
N HIS A 389 -6.80 -4.91 -42.31
CA HIS A 389 -7.75 -5.51 -43.25
C HIS A 389 -7.28 -6.93 -43.60
N ALA A 390 -7.91 -7.95 -43.03
CA ALA A 390 -7.47 -9.35 -43.15
C ALA A 390 -8.24 -10.15 -44.21
N THR A 391 -8.65 -9.49 -45.30
CA THR A 391 -9.47 -10.11 -46.36
C THR A 391 -8.77 -11.30 -47.01
N SER A 392 -7.44 -11.27 -47.15
CA SER A 392 -6.60 -12.33 -47.72
C SER A 392 -6.15 -13.40 -46.72
N LEU A 393 -6.43 -13.26 -45.42
CA LEU A 393 -6.00 -14.20 -44.40
C LEU A 393 -7.09 -15.26 -44.12
N PRO A 394 -6.75 -16.56 -43.90
CA PRO A 394 -7.73 -17.57 -43.48
C PRO A 394 -8.25 -17.31 -42.06
N SER A 395 -9.40 -17.89 -41.69
CA SER A 395 -9.85 -17.86 -40.29
C SER A 395 -8.85 -18.58 -39.39
N GLY A 396 -8.57 -18.01 -38.23
CA GLY A 396 -7.57 -18.57 -37.34
C GLY A 396 -7.07 -17.59 -36.29
N ILE A 397 -6.12 -18.08 -35.50
CA ILE A 397 -5.42 -17.32 -34.48
C ILE A 397 -4.22 -16.63 -35.13
N TYR A 398 -4.06 -15.34 -34.83
CA TYR A 398 -2.92 -14.54 -35.23
C TYR A 398 -2.33 -13.83 -34.02
N PHE A 399 -1.08 -13.43 -34.13
CA PHE A 399 -0.38 -12.63 -33.15
C PHE A 399 0.05 -11.32 -33.78
N TYR A 400 0.00 -10.22 -33.04
CA TYR A 400 0.57 -8.96 -33.48
C TYR A 400 1.52 -8.43 -32.42
N THR A 401 2.69 -7.98 -32.88
CA THR A 401 3.80 -7.56 -32.04
C THR A 401 4.16 -6.11 -32.34
N LEU A 402 4.18 -5.29 -31.29
CA LEU A 402 4.73 -3.94 -31.30
C LEU A 402 6.16 -3.97 -30.77
N LYS A 403 7.09 -3.35 -31.48
CA LYS A 403 8.46 -3.06 -31.00
C LYS A 403 8.73 -1.57 -31.09
N ALA A 404 9.27 -0.97 -30.04
CA ALA A 404 9.65 0.44 -29.97
C ALA A 404 10.87 0.61 -29.07
N GLY A 405 12.07 0.79 -29.63
CA GLY A 405 13.32 0.78 -28.85
C GLY A 405 13.54 -0.57 -28.16
N SER A 406 13.68 -0.57 -26.83
CA SER A 406 13.79 -1.79 -26.00
C SER A 406 12.44 -2.42 -25.64
N PHE A 407 11.31 -1.76 -25.93
CA PHE A 407 9.98 -2.29 -25.65
C PHE A 407 9.52 -3.27 -26.74
N SER A 408 8.97 -4.40 -26.33
CA SER A 408 8.31 -5.37 -27.20
C SER A 408 7.07 -5.93 -26.50
N SER A 409 5.92 -5.94 -27.17
CA SER A 409 4.68 -6.52 -26.65
C SER A 409 3.94 -7.26 -27.75
N THR A 410 3.40 -8.44 -27.44
CA THR A 410 2.64 -9.27 -28.37
C THR A 410 1.25 -9.55 -27.84
N LYS A 411 0.24 -9.48 -28.70
CA LYS A 411 -1.14 -9.85 -28.37
C LYS A 411 -1.74 -10.79 -29.41
N LYS A 412 -2.71 -11.58 -28.97
CA LYS A 412 -3.43 -12.57 -29.77
C LYS A 412 -4.71 -11.96 -30.33
N MET A 413 -5.05 -12.26 -31.58
CA MET A 413 -6.32 -11.93 -32.20
C MET A 413 -6.92 -13.14 -32.92
N LEU A 414 -8.25 -13.16 -33.06
CA LEU A 414 -9.01 -14.25 -33.67
C LEU A 414 -9.80 -13.71 -34.86
N LEU A 415 -9.45 -14.18 -36.06
CA LEU A 415 -10.20 -13.91 -37.30
C LEU A 415 -11.21 -15.03 -37.54
N ILE A 416 -12.49 -14.66 -37.67
CA ILE A 416 -13.58 -15.58 -37.99
C ILE A 416 -14.20 -15.10 -39.31
N LYS A 417 -14.29 -15.97 -40.32
CA LYS A 417 -14.94 -15.63 -41.60
C LYS A 417 -16.31 -16.25 -41.68
#